data_AF-E1RGS9-F1
#
_entry.id   AF-E1RGS9-F1
#
_cell.length_a   1.000
_cell.length_b   1.000
_cell.length_c   1.000
_cell.angle_alpha   90.00
_cell.angle_beta   90.00
_cell.angle_gamma   90.00
#
_symmetry.space_group_name_H-M   'P 1'
#
loop_
_entity.id
_entity.type
_entity.pdbx_description
1 polymer ?
#
loop_
_entity_poly.entity_id
_entity_poly.type
_entity_poly.pdbx_seq_one_letter_code
_entity_poly.pdbx_strand_id
1 'polypeptide(L)'
;MKKYPFIIMMLVLGVLVSFSGCTGTDGDSVSSGNDTKTQNEMDAVAEDLVISINGGLEEIDSGLSNNSEVLSKTGLMGEEAGAALSENLLNFPWAIYSLVITSEGIVVTAVPGNYEEIVGTDLSWQEQVQKVNSEEVPVVSDVFTMAEGFTGISQSYPVFSDSGEYLGYTDMTYKPETFLGRQIEPVIEGTPYDVWVAQTDGTLIYDTKSEEIGNNLFSDSMYSDASLQEVLTRIAGEESGTAEYVFSDRTWSRNVTKTAIWRTAGINGAEWRVVVTYSGDNAGEEENVSSPAAAGSTDSRYDNLTTFVDNAAVYAKENGKEAALKEFNDVNGSFIDGELYVFAYEMNGTVIALPYQQELLGAARTGISDSNGVEFINGLIDAASDGGGSIYYIYPNPEDNFQKEFKLSYVVPVDDDWFVGSGIYLPEIPAEFNISEKDELVKRVKNARDYAQENGKEKAVSDFNDLNGTFADGGKYIFAYDYEGNTLALPYQPEYIGINRLDLLDTYGVKILGWESSAAKSGGGFVYVQYFDPDTGEARLKLCYVSPVDDEWFVGSGIYTERL
;
A
#
# COMPACT_ATOMS: atom_id res chain seq x y z
N MET A 1 37.55 5.21 78.05
CA MET A 1 37.98 3.91 78.62
C MET A 1 37.29 2.83 77.78
N LYS A 2 38.02 2.16 76.86
CA LYS A 2 38.65 0.84 77.04
C LYS A 2 37.56 -0.24 77.28
N LYS A 3 37.39 -1.30 76.48
CA LYS A 3 38.36 -2.17 75.79
C LYS A 3 37.61 -3.29 75.03
N TYR A 4 38.08 -3.71 73.85
CA TYR A 4 38.01 -5.12 73.43
C TYR A 4 38.95 -5.97 74.30
N PRO A 5 38.75 -7.30 74.45
CA PRO A 5 39.61 -8.22 73.67
C PRO A 5 39.11 -9.69 73.41
N PHE A 6 39.75 -10.32 72.41
CA PHE A 6 40.28 -11.71 72.35
C PHE A 6 39.30 -12.90 72.16
N ILE A 7 39.38 -13.73 71.10
CA ILE A 7 40.44 -14.64 70.52
C ILE A 7 40.27 -16.11 70.97
N ILE A 8 40.26 -17.04 69.99
CA ILE A 8 40.77 -18.45 69.88
C ILE A 8 39.89 -19.15 68.82
N MET A 9 40.27 -19.47 67.58
CA MET A 9 41.39 -20.22 66.97
C MET A 9 41.20 -21.75 66.92
N MET A 10 40.99 -22.24 65.68
CA MET A 10 41.46 -23.51 65.04
C MET A 10 40.87 -24.89 65.44
N LEU A 11 40.25 -25.63 64.47
CA LEU A 11 40.82 -26.70 63.57
C LEU A 11 40.59 -28.09 64.26
N VAL A 12 40.11 -29.21 63.68
CA VAL A 12 40.42 -29.95 62.44
C VAL A 12 39.40 -31.11 62.25
N LEU A 13 39.33 -31.65 61.02
CA LEU A 13 39.03 -33.05 60.59
C LEU A 13 37.54 -33.42 60.42
N GLY A 14 37.07 -34.00 59.31
CA GLY A 14 37.72 -34.43 58.07
C GLY A 14 36.81 -35.41 57.28
N VAL A 15 37.26 -35.70 56.06
CA VAL A 15 36.92 -36.81 55.13
C VAL A 15 36.16 -36.43 53.85
N LEU A 16 36.94 -36.61 52.76
CA LEU A 16 36.71 -36.49 51.33
C LEU A 16 35.84 -37.63 50.75
N VAL A 17 35.30 -37.41 49.54
CA VAL A 17 35.55 -38.15 48.26
C VAL A 17 34.48 -37.67 47.23
N SER A 18 34.64 -37.50 45.92
CA SER A 18 35.70 -37.20 44.94
C SER A 18 35.04 -37.25 43.55
N PHE A 19 35.34 -36.27 42.67
CA PHE A 19 35.51 -36.34 41.19
C PHE A 19 34.35 -36.87 40.30
N SER A 20 34.06 -36.32 39.11
CA SER A 20 35.00 -35.90 38.05
C SER A 20 34.44 -34.78 37.17
N GLY A 21 35.27 -33.79 36.88
CA GLY A 21 35.15 -32.92 35.71
C GLY A 21 35.99 -33.47 34.55
N CYS A 22 35.53 -33.22 33.33
CA CYS A 22 36.31 -33.33 32.11
C CYS A 22 36.49 -31.94 31.50
N THR A 23 37.73 -31.67 31.12
CA THR A 23 38.24 -30.47 30.45
C THR A 23 38.01 -30.52 28.94
N GLY A 24 37.58 -29.43 28.33
CA GLY A 24 37.69 -29.13 26.90
C GLY A 24 37.70 -27.60 26.74
N THR A 25 38.90 -27.00 26.65
CA THR A 25 39.55 -26.46 25.44
C THR A 25 38.87 -25.22 24.88
N ASP A 26 39.64 -24.13 24.90
CA ASP A 26 39.36 -22.80 24.40
C ASP A 26 38.72 -22.81 23.00
N GLY A 27 37.58 -22.14 22.89
CA GLY A 27 37.00 -21.67 21.63
C GLY A 27 36.77 -20.18 21.80
N ASP A 28 37.49 -19.39 21.00
CA ASP A 28 37.50 -17.93 21.01
C ASP A 28 36.08 -17.35 21.01
N SER A 29 35.76 -16.61 22.06
CA SER A 29 34.62 -15.70 22.11
C SER A 29 34.92 -14.46 21.25
N VAL A 30 34.61 -14.54 19.96
CA VAL A 30 34.53 -13.39 19.06
C VAL A 30 33.17 -13.47 18.34
N SER A 31 32.09 -13.09 19.03
CA SER A 31 30.74 -12.94 18.45
C SER A 31 29.93 -11.83 19.12
N SER A 32 30.10 -11.59 20.43
CA SER A 32 29.25 -10.65 21.17
C SER A 32 29.33 -9.19 20.73
N GLY A 33 30.41 -8.78 20.05
CA GLY A 33 30.59 -7.39 19.60
C GLY A 33 29.76 -7.02 18.37
N ASN A 34 29.49 -7.99 17.48
CA ASN A 34 28.76 -7.74 16.23
C ASN A 34 27.24 -7.81 16.46
N ASP A 35 26.79 -8.73 17.30
CA ASP A 35 25.36 -8.87 17.68
C ASP A 35 24.88 -7.64 18.46
N THR A 36 25.69 -7.14 19.40
CA THR A 36 25.38 -5.91 20.16
C THR A 36 25.36 -4.67 19.26
N LYS A 37 26.25 -4.60 18.26
CA LYS A 37 26.29 -3.49 17.31
C LYS A 37 25.05 -3.47 16.42
N THR A 38 24.68 -4.63 15.88
CA THR A 38 23.49 -4.79 15.03
C THR A 38 22.22 -4.47 15.81
N GLN A 39 22.11 -4.92 17.07
CA GLN A 39 20.98 -4.57 17.93
C GLN A 39 20.90 -3.06 18.21
N ASN A 40 22.02 -2.38 18.46
CA ASN A 40 22.02 -0.93 18.65
C ASN A 40 21.62 -0.18 17.36
N GLU A 41 22.03 -0.66 16.19
CA GLU A 41 21.65 -0.09 14.89
C GLU A 41 20.15 -0.28 14.63
N MET A 42 19.61 -1.49 14.85
CA MET A 42 18.18 -1.78 14.75
C MET A 42 17.35 -0.95 15.73
N ASP A 43 17.83 -0.76 16.96
CA ASP A 43 17.12 0.04 17.97
C ASP A 43 17.07 1.52 17.60
N ALA A 44 18.16 2.06 17.04
CA ALA A 44 18.18 3.43 16.51
C ALA A 44 17.19 3.59 15.34
N VAL A 45 17.13 2.63 14.43
CA VAL A 45 16.12 2.63 13.35
C VAL A 45 14.71 2.58 13.92
N ALA A 46 14.45 1.74 14.93
CA ALA A 46 13.14 1.68 15.58
C ALA A 46 12.76 3.02 16.25
N GLU A 47 13.72 3.73 16.86
CA GLU A 47 13.50 5.08 17.42
C GLU A 47 13.19 6.11 16.34
N ASP A 48 13.97 6.14 15.26
CA ASP A 48 13.76 7.06 14.13
C ASP A 48 12.40 6.83 13.46
N LEU A 49 11.97 5.57 13.32
CA LEU A 49 10.65 5.22 12.80
C LEU A 49 9.52 5.72 13.71
N VAL A 50 9.63 5.55 15.03
CA VAL A 50 8.63 6.07 15.98
C VAL A 50 8.54 7.60 15.89
N ILE A 51 9.68 8.29 15.79
CA ILE A 51 9.73 9.75 15.63
C ILE A 51 9.06 10.16 14.32
N SER A 52 9.39 9.50 13.21
CA SER A 52 8.83 9.77 11.88
C SER A 52 7.32 9.57 11.85
N ILE A 53 6.84 8.42 12.33
CA ILE A 53 5.41 8.08 12.37
C ILE A 53 4.63 9.07 13.24
N ASN A 54 5.11 9.38 14.45
CA ASN A 54 4.43 10.33 15.32
C ASN A 54 4.43 11.75 14.73
N GLY A 55 5.53 12.17 14.11
CA GLY A 55 5.60 13.46 13.40
C GLY A 55 4.58 13.56 12.28
N GLY A 56 4.44 12.52 11.45
CA GLY A 56 3.43 12.47 10.40
C GLY A 56 1.99 12.55 10.95
N LEU A 57 1.70 11.88 12.08
CA LEU A 57 0.38 11.97 12.73
C LEU A 57 0.13 13.37 13.31
N GLU A 58 1.14 14.03 13.87
CA GLU A 58 1.07 15.40 14.39
C GLU A 58 0.83 16.45 13.29
N GLU A 59 1.37 16.24 12.08
CA GLU A 59 1.11 17.09 10.92
C GLU A 59 -0.37 17.04 10.50
N ILE A 60 -0.96 15.84 10.46
CA ILE A 60 -2.39 15.65 10.17
C ILE A 60 -3.24 16.27 11.27
N ASP A 61 -2.87 16.05 12.54
CA ASP A 61 -3.56 16.61 13.72
C ASP A 61 -3.61 18.14 13.65
N SER A 62 -2.48 18.76 13.28
CA SER A 62 -2.37 20.21 13.12
C SER A 62 -3.28 20.73 11.99
N GLY A 63 -3.36 20.02 10.87
CA GLY A 63 -4.29 20.34 9.78
C GLY A 63 -5.76 20.28 10.22
N LEU A 64 -6.14 19.24 10.95
CA LEU A 64 -7.49 19.08 11.49
C LEU A 64 -7.85 20.10 12.57
N SER A 65 -6.87 20.47 13.40
CA SER A 65 -7.01 21.55 14.38
C SER A 65 -7.32 22.89 13.68
N ASN A 66 -6.61 23.21 12.59
CA ASN A 66 -6.90 24.39 11.78
C ASN A 66 -8.32 24.35 11.19
N ASN A 67 -8.75 23.19 10.68
CA ASN A 67 -10.15 23.01 10.22
C ASN A 67 -11.13 23.30 11.35
N SER A 68 -10.89 22.75 12.55
CA SER A 68 -11.73 22.99 13.73
C SER A 68 -11.82 24.49 14.09
N GLU A 69 -10.73 25.24 14.00
CA GLU A 69 -10.73 26.69 14.24
C GLU A 69 -11.56 27.49 13.22
N VAL A 70 -11.68 27.00 11.98
CA VAL A 70 -12.55 27.60 10.96
C VAL A 70 -14.00 27.23 11.26
N LEU A 71 -14.28 25.94 11.42
CA LEU A 71 -15.63 25.40 11.66
C LEU A 71 -16.26 25.93 12.95
N SER A 72 -15.44 26.25 13.96
CA SER A 72 -15.88 26.92 15.20
C SER A 72 -16.59 28.26 14.94
N LYS A 73 -16.16 28.99 13.89
CA LYS A 73 -16.65 30.33 13.53
C LYS A 73 -17.73 30.27 12.45
N THR A 74 -17.58 29.38 11.48
CA THR A 74 -18.42 29.31 10.28
C THR A 74 -19.60 28.35 10.44
N GLY A 75 -19.50 27.43 11.41
CA GLY A 75 -20.41 26.30 11.57
C GLY A 75 -19.94 25.06 10.80
N LEU A 76 -20.67 23.96 10.97
CA LEU A 76 -20.27 22.64 10.44
C LEU A 76 -20.62 22.41 8.95
N MET A 77 -21.27 23.38 8.30
CA MET A 77 -21.89 23.24 6.99
C MET A 77 -21.60 24.43 6.08
N GLY A 78 -21.76 24.22 4.78
CA GLY A 78 -21.71 25.28 3.77
C GLY A 78 -20.35 25.44 3.11
N GLU A 79 -20.26 26.42 2.22
CA GLU A 79 -19.11 26.64 1.33
C GLU A 79 -17.80 26.86 2.10
N GLU A 80 -17.83 27.62 3.19
CA GLU A 80 -16.64 27.88 4.00
C GLU A 80 -16.13 26.62 4.73
N ALA A 81 -17.03 25.76 5.20
CA ALA A 81 -16.68 24.47 5.80
C ALA A 81 -16.06 23.54 4.75
N GLY A 82 -16.71 23.40 3.59
CA GLY A 82 -16.20 22.59 2.47
C GLY A 82 -14.83 23.08 1.98
N ALA A 83 -14.62 24.39 1.90
CA ALA A 83 -13.35 24.98 1.48
C ALA A 83 -12.20 24.65 2.45
N ALA A 84 -12.44 24.74 3.77
CA ALA A 84 -11.43 24.38 4.78
C ALA A 84 -11.01 22.90 4.68
N LEU A 85 -11.99 22.00 4.55
CA LEU A 85 -11.74 20.58 4.35
C LEU A 85 -10.97 20.31 3.06
N SER A 86 -11.35 20.96 1.96
CA SER A 86 -10.69 20.82 0.65
C SER A 86 -9.24 21.28 0.69
N GLU A 87 -8.98 22.44 1.29
CA GLU A 87 -7.63 22.98 1.44
C GLU A 87 -6.74 22.03 2.26
N ASN A 88 -7.25 21.51 3.38
CA ASN A 88 -6.51 20.56 4.20
C ASN A 88 -6.24 19.24 3.45
N LEU A 89 -7.24 18.69 2.74
CA LEU A 89 -7.07 17.46 1.97
C LEU A 89 -6.05 17.62 0.83
N LEU A 90 -5.89 18.81 0.26
CA LEU A 90 -4.86 19.10 -0.75
C LEU A 90 -3.44 19.21 -0.19
N ASN A 91 -3.29 19.40 1.14
CA ASN A 91 -1.99 19.28 1.81
C ASN A 91 -1.58 17.82 2.01
N PHE A 92 -2.55 16.90 2.03
CA PHE A 92 -2.35 15.46 2.11
C PHE A 92 -2.97 14.78 0.89
N PRO A 93 -2.40 14.95 -0.31
CA PRO A 93 -3.04 14.51 -1.55
C PRO A 93 -3.29 12.99 -1.62
N TRP A 94 -2.59 12.21 -0.81
CA TRP A 94 -2.77 10.77 -0.64
C TRP A 94 -3.94 10.38 0.30
N ALA A 95 -4.49 11.31 1.08
CA ALA A 95 -5.70 11.09 1.86
C ALA A 95 -6.94 11.05 0.95
N ILE A 96 -7.96 10.32 1.38
CA ILE A 96 -9.09 9.94 0.52
C ILE A 96 -10.17 11.01 0.57
N TYR A 97 -10.71 11.27 1.77
CA TYR A 97 -11.75 12.26 2.01
C TYR A 97 -11.63 12.84 3.42
N SER A 98 -12.39 13.91 3.67
CA SER A 98 -12.53 14.58 4.95
C SER A 98 -14.02 14.86 5.21
N LEU A 99 -14.48 14.58 6.43
CA LEU A 99 -15.87 14.76 6.84
C LEU A 99 -15.99 15.78 7.97
N VAL A 100 -17.21 16.30 8.12
CA VAL A 100 -17.68 16.92 9.36
C VAL A 100 -18.89 16.15 9.85
N ILE A 101 -18.84 15.70 11.11
CA ILE A 101 -19.86 14.86 11.73
C ILE A 101 -20.36 15.54 13.01
N THR A 102 -21.67 15.63 13.20
CA THR A 102 -22.27 16.29 14.38
C THR A 102 -22.10 15.46 15.66
N SER A 103 -22.39 16.07 16.80
CA SER A 103 -22.43 15.39 18.10
C SER A 103 -23.47 14.25 18.18
N GLU A 104 -24.49 14.26 17.31
CA GLU A 104 -25.42 13.14 17.13
C GLU A 104 -24.92 12.05 16.17
N GLY A 105 -23.73 12.21 15.57
CA GLY A 105 -23.15 11.24 14.65
C GLY A 105 -23.64 11.39 13.20
N ILE A 106 -24.18 12.54 12.81
CA ILE A 106 -24.68 12.78 11.45
C ILE A 106 -23.61 13.46 10.60
N VAL A 107 -23.32 12.93 9.40
CA VAL A 107 -22.44 13.60 8.44
C VAL A 107 -23.13 14.86 7.90
N VAL A 108 -22.47 16.01 7.96
CA VAL A 108 -23.04 17.30 7.54
C VAL A 108 -22.22 18.03 6.47
N THR A 109 -20.95 17.66 6.30
CA THR A 109 -20.09 18.08 5.18
C THR A 109 -19.21 16.91 4.79
N ALA A 110 -19.02 16.68 3.48
CA ALA A 110 -18.13 15.68 2.94
C ALA A 110 -17.34 16.27 1.77
N VAL A 111 -16.03 16.03 1.75
CA VAL A 111 -15.13 16.51 0.71
C VAL A 111 -14.19 15.38 0.31
N PRO A 112 -13.98 15.12 -1.00
CA PRO A 112 -14.48 15.88 -2.16
C PRO A 112 -15.97 15.68 -2.49
N GLY A 113 -16.51 16.49 -3.41
CA GLY A 113 -17.95 16.53 -3.72
C GLY A 113 -18.55 15.21 -4.23
N ASN A 114 -17.73 14.28 -4.75
CA ASN A 114 -18.19 12.94 -5.11
C ASN A 114 -18.56 12.07 -3.88
N TYR A 115 -18.34 12.57 -2.66
CA TYR A 115 -18.83 11.98 -1.41
C TYR A 115 -20.06 12.72 -0.85
N GLU A 116 -20.66 13.68 -1.57
CA GLU A 116 -21.83 14.43 -1.08
C GLU A 116 -23.02 13.51 -0.77
N GLU A 117 -23.12 12.33 -1.42
CA GLU A 117 -24.18 11.36 -1.17
C GLU A 117 -24.21 10.81 0.26
N ILE A 118 -23.09 10.86 1.00
CA ILE A 118 -23.05 10.39 2.39
C ILE A 118 -23.53 11.46 3.37
N VAL A 119 -23.70 12.72 2.95
CA VAL A 119 -24.23 13.80 3.79
C VAL A 119 -25.66 13.47 4.24
N GLY A 120 -25.90 13.58 5.55
CA GLY A 120 -27.14 13.19 6.20
C GLY A 120 -27.16 11.74 6.71
N THR A 121 -26.11 10.95 6.43
CA THR A 121 -25.99 9.59 6.95
C THR A 121 -25.73 9.62 8.47
N ASP A 122 -26.40 8.70 9.18
CA ASP A 122 -26.20 8.46 10.61
C ASP A 122 -25.10 7.40 10.82
N LEU A 123 -23.99 7.83 11.41
CA LEU A 123 -22.83 7.00 11.74
C LEU A 123 -22.69 6.77 13.25
N SER A 124 -23.69 7.14 14.07
CA SER A 124 -23.66 6.95 15.53
C SER A 124 -23.51 5.50 15.99
N TRP A 125 -23.73 4.54 15.09
CA TRP A 125 -23.52 3.12 15.32
C TRP A 125 -22.05 2.69 15.24
N GLN A 126 -21.19 3.48 14.60
CA GLN A 126 -19.77 3.18 14.44
C GLN A 126 -19.00 3.46 15.74
N GLU A 127 -18.09 2.57 16.11
CA GLU A 127 -17.35 2.63 17.37
C GLU A 127 -16.46 3.88 17.45
N GLN A 128 -15.76 4.22 16.37
CA GLN A 128 -14.93 5.41 16.29
C GLN A 128 -15.73 6.71 16.46
N VAL A 129 -16.95 6.78 15.91
CA VAL A 129 -17.84 7.94 16.05
C VAL A 129 -18.31 8.08 17.50
N GLN A 130 -18.68 6.97 18.13
CA GLN A 130 -19.05 6.93 19.55
C GLN A 130 -17.88 7.38 20.44
N LYS A 131 -16.67 6.90 20.16
CA LYS A 131 -15.46 7.27 20.89
C LYS A 131 -15.22 8.78 20.81
N VAL A 132 -15.13 9.36 19.61
CA VAL A 132 -14.86 10.79 19.41
C VAL A 132 -15.93 11.68 20.06
N ASN A 133 -17.21 11.37 19.86
CA ASN A 133 -18.31 12.15 20.44
C ASN A 133 -18.43 11.98 21.96
N SER A 134 -17.84 10.94 22.55
CA SER A 134 -17.84 10.74 24.01
C SER A 134 -16.63 11.33 24.72
N GLU A 135 -15.47 11.31 24.07
CA GLU A 135 -14.21 11.78 24.65
C GLU A 135 -13.98 13.27 24.39
N GLU A 136 -14.52 13.81 23.29
CA GLU A 136 -14.41 15.22 22.87
C GLU A 136 -12.95 15.73 22.80
N VAL A 137 -12.02 14.83 22.46
CA VAL A 137 -10.59 15.09 22.24
C VAL A 137 -10.18 14.55 20.86
N PRO A 138 -9.00 14.94 20.33
CA PRO A 138 -8.49 14.34 19.10
C PRO A 138 -8.32 12.81 19.26
N VAL A 139 -8.62 12.07 18.19
CA VAL A 139 -8.56 10.60 18.17
C VAL A 139 -7.96 10.13 16.86
N VAL A 140 -7.05 9.16 16.93
CA VAL A 140 -6.69 8.30 15.79
C VAL A 140 -7.42 6.98 15.97
N SER A 141 -8.26 6.60 15.00
CA SER A 141 -9.01 5.36 15.07
C SER A 141 -8.10 4.14 14.89
N ASP A 142 -8.59 2.99 15.36
CA ASP A 142 -8.13 1.72 14.83
C ASP A 142 -8.53 1.57 13.35
N VAL A 143 -7.95 0.60 12.65
CA VAL A 143 -8.34 0.32 11.27
C VAL A 143 -9.75 -0.26 11.21
N PHE A 144 -10.56 0.19 10.26
CA PHE A 144 -11.91 -0.35 10.06
C PHE A 144 -12.30 -0.35 8.58
N THR A 145 -13.26 -1.22 8.23
CA THR A 145 -13.82 -1.29 6.88
C THR A 145 -14.76 -0.13 6.65
N MET A 146 -14.45 0.66 5.63
CA MET A 146 -15.24 1.80 5.16
C MET A 146 -16.44 1.30 4.33
N ALA A 147 -17.47 2.12 4.17
CA ALA A 147 -18.66 1.76 3.38
C ALA A 147 -18.34 1.50 1.91
N GLU A 148 -17.27 2.13 1.44
CA GLU A 148 -16.68 2.08 0.11
C GLU A 148 -15.92 0.76 -0.16
N GLY A 149 -15.77 -0.11 0.85
CA GLY A 149 -15.21 -1.45 0.67
C GLY A 149 -13.70 -1.57 0.82
N PHE A 150 -13.02 -0.51 1.27
CA PHE A 150 -11.60 -0.57 1.65
C PHE A 150 -11.43 -0.42 3.17
N THR A 151 -10.24 -0.74 3.66
CA THR A 151 -9.85 -0.64 5.07
C THR A 151 -9.04 0.63 5.28
N GLY A 152 -9.38 1.44 6.29
CA GLY A 152 -8.72 2.73 6.53
C GLY A 152 -8.70 3.17 7.99
N ILE A 153 -8.02 4.29 8.23
CA ILE A 153 -7.94 4.98 9.51
C ILE A 153 -8.60 6.35 9.36
N SER A 154 -9.36 6.77 10.38
CA SER A 154 -9.86 8.13 10.52
C SER A 154 -9.13 8.83 11.68
N GLN A 155 -8.48 9.95 11.38
CA GLN A 155 -7.95 10.86 12.38
C GLN A 155 -8.92 12.03 12.54
N SER A 156 -9.40 12.25 13.77
CA SER A 156 -10.51 13.15 14.09
C SER A 156 -10.08 14.23 15.06
N TYR A 157 -10.68 15.42 14.93
CA TYR A 157 -10.45 16.56 15.82
C TYR A 157 -11.78 17.23 16.20
N PRO A 158 -12.05 17.44 17.50
CA PRO A 158 -13.33 17.98 17.98
C PRO A 158 -13.52 19.44 17.57
N VAL A 159 -14.77 19.82 17.29
CA VAL A 159 -15.19 21.18 16.95
C VAL A 159 -16.11 21.71 18.04
N PHE A 160 -15.73 22.86 18.61
CA PHE A 160 -16.51 23.58 19.60
C PHE A 160 -16.92 24.94 19.05
N SER A 161 -18.10 25.43 19.42
CA SER A 161 -18.48 26.82 19.13
C SER A 161 -17.62 27.81 19.93
N ASP A 162 -17.66 29.09 19.55
CA ASP A 162 -17.07 30.20 20.33
C ASP A 162 -17.52 30.24 21.81
N SER A 163 -18.66 29.63 22.13
CA SER A 163 -19.20 29.55 23.49
C SER A 163 -18.73 28.33 24.29
N GLY A 164 -17.97 27.43 23.66
CA GLY A 164 -17.49 26.18 24.22
C GLY A 164 -18.50 25.02 24.15
N GLU A 165 -19.57 25.15 23.38
CA GLU A 165 -20.51 24.04 23.10
C GLU A 165 -19.88 23.08 22.08
N TYR A 166 -19.88 21.78 22.38
CA TYR A 166 -19.43 20.74 21.46
C TYR A 166 -20.42 20.61 20.30
N LEU A 167 -19.94 20.83 19.07
CA LEU A 167 -20.75 20.77 17.86
C LEU A 167 -20.66 19.41 17.17
N GLY A 168 -19.54 18.71 17.33
CA GLY A 168 -19.17 17.51 16.59
C GLY A 168 -17.67 17.49 16.34
N TYR A 169 -17.22 16.92 15.22
CA TYR A 169 -15.80 16.84 14.86
C TYR A 169 -15.59 16.92 13.35
N THR A 170 -14.36 17.22 12.95
CA THR A 170 -13.87 17.07 11.58
C THR A 170 -12.83 15.96 11.54
N ASP A 171 -12.75 15.24 10.43
CA ASP A 171 -11.81 14.14 10.29
C ASP A 171 -11.06 14.13 8.95
N MET A 172 -10.09 13.24 8.85
CA MET A 172 -9.44 12.87 7.60
C MET A 172 -9.27 11.36 7.56
N THR A 173 -9.69 10.77 6.45
CA THR A 173 -9.62 9.32 6.23
C THR A 173 -8.53 8.98 5.23
N TYR A 174 -7.72 7.97 5.56
CA TYR A 174 -6.62 7.50 4.73
C TYR A 174 -6.34 6.00 4.91
N LYS A 175 -5.68 5.39 3.90
CA LYS A 175 -5.17 4.02 4.01
C LYS A 175 -3.91 4.00 4.91
N PRO A 176 -3.84 3.14 5.94
CA PRO A 176 -2.71 3.13 6.88
C PRO A 176 -1.38 2.85 6.19
N GLU A 177 -1.34 1.93 5.24
CA GLU A 177 -0.13 1.56 4.51
C GLU A 177 0.44 2.71 3.67
N THR A 178 -0.45 3.56 3.13
CA THR A 178 -0.04 4.76 2.38
C THR A 178 0.57 5.80 3.31
N PHE A 179 -0.01 6.01 4.49
CA PHE A 179 0.57 6.90 5.50
C PHE A 179 1.91 6.36 6.01
N LEU A 180 1.91 5.10 6.47
CA LEU A 180 3.06 4.45 7.11
C LEU A 180 4.24 4.29 6.14
N GLY A 181 4.01 3.88 4.89
CA GLY A 181 5.08 3.79 3.89
C GLY A 181 5.84 5.09 3.72
N ARG A 182 5.13 6.24 3.71
CA ARG A 182 5.76 7.57 3.61
C ARG A 182 6.61 7.94 4.81
N GLN A 183 6.31 7.40 6.00
CA GLN A 183 7.09 7.63 7.22
C GLN A 183 8.23 6.62 7.39
N ILE A 184 8.05 5.41 6.86
CA ILE A 184 8.93 4.26 7.08
C ILE A 184 9.98 4.14 5.98
N GLU A 185 9.58 4.19 4.70
CA GLU A 185 10.47 3.95 3.56
C GLU A 185 11.72 4.87 3.57
N PRO A 186 11.62 6.19 3.82
CA PRO A 186 12.80 7.06 3.87
C PRO A 186 13.77 6.74 5.00
N VAL A 187 13.30 6.10 6.08
CA VAL A 187 14.13 5.75 7.24
C VAL A 187 14.88 4.44 6.99
N ILE A 188 14.27 3.50 6.25
CA ILE A 188 14.87 2.19 5.98
C ILE A 188 15.55 2.08 4.61
N GLU A 189 15.47 3.12 3.78
CA GLU A 189 16.14 3.17 2.48
C GLU A 189 17.65 2.89 2.63
N GLY A 190 18.17 1.94 1.83
CA GLY A 190 19.57 1.51 1.89
C GLY A 190 19.95 0.71 3.15
N THR A 191 18.98 0.32 3.97
CA THR A 191 19.20 -0.55 5.14
C THR A 191 18.81 -2.01 4.83
N PRO A 192 19.39 -3.00 5.54
CA PRO A 192 19.02 -4.40 5.37
C PRO A 192 17.79 -4.79 6.20
N TYR A 193 16.99 -3.83 6.66
CA TYR A 193 15.90 -4.10 7.60
C TYR A 193 14.56 -4.24 6.87
N ASP A 194 13.73 -5.17 7.35
CA ASP A 194 12.30 -5.20 7.03
C ASP A 194 11.53 -4.59 8.20
N VAL A 195 10.45 -3.87 7.91
CA VAL A 195 9.60 -3.24 8.92
C VAL A 195 8.17 -3.66 8.73
N TRP A 196 7.51 -3.98 9.84
CA TRP A 196 6.07 -4.18 9.88
C TRP A 196 5.45 -3.48 11.09
N VAL A 197 4.19 -3.09 10.94
CA VAL A 197 3.44 -2.36 11.95
C VAL A 197 2.12 -3.07 12.22
N ALA A 198 1.87 -3.36 13.49
CA ALA A 198 0.65 -4.02 13.94
C ALA A 198 -0.10 -3.17 14.97
N GLN A 199 -1.42 -3.23 14.92
CA GLN A 199 -2.28 -2.82 16.04
C GLN A 199 -2.21 -3.86 17.17
N THR A 200 -2.65 -3.48 18.37
CA THR A 200 -2.57 -4.34 19.56
C THR A 200 -3.50 -5.56 19.50
N ASP A 201 -4.51 -5.54 18.63
CA ASP A 201 -5.37 -6.68 18.31
C ASP A 201 -4.73 -7.68 17.32
N GLY A 202 -3.50 -7.40 16.88
CA GLY A 202 -2.73 -8.22 15.94
C GLY A 202 -2.95 -7.89 14.47
N THR A 203 -3.76 -6.88 14.11
CA THR A 203 -3.98 -6.52 12.72
C THR A 203 -2.75 -5.83 12.14
N LEU A 204 -2.18 -6.38 11.06
CA LEU A 204 -1.06 -5.78 10.33
C LEU A 204 -1.55 -4.63 9.46
N ILE A 205 -1.06 -3.42 9.73
CA ILE A 205 -1.45 -2.19 9.02
C ILE A 205 -0.34 -1.65 8.11
N TYR A 206 0.85 -2.25 8.17
CA TYR A 206 1.96 -2.05 7.23
C TYR A 206 2.95 -3.21 7.30
N ASP A 207 3.56 -3.55 6.17
CA ASP A 207 4.72 -4.45 6.07
C ASP A 207 5.51 -4.10 4.80
N THR A 208 6.84 -4.13 4.86
CA THR A 208 7.73 -4.03 3.69
C THR A 208 7.34 -5.04 2.59
N LYS A 209 6.83 -6.21 3.00
CA LYS A 209 6.11 -7.17 2.15
C LYS A 209 4.63 -6.82 2.16
N SER A 210 4.20 -6.02 1.19
CA SER A 210 2.81 -5.56 1.06
C SER A 210 1.76 -6.67 1.10
N GLU A 211 2.12 -7.90 0.74
CA GLU A 211 1.24 -9.07 0.79
C GLU A 211 0.88 -9.55 2.22
N GLU A 212 1.59 -9.07 3.25
CA GLU A 212 1.25 -9.37 4.65
C GLU A 212 0.24 -8.39 5.26
N ILE A 213 0.03 -7.22 4.62
CA ILE A 213 -0.85 -6.16 5.12
C ILE A 213 -2.31 -6.64 5.13
N GLY A 214 -3.00 -6.37 6.24
CA GLY A 214 -4.39 -6.76 6.47
C GLY A 214 -4.56 -8.13 7.13
N ASN A 215 -3.52 -8.97 7.16
CA ASN A 215 -3.59 -10.21 7.94
C ASN A 215 -3.56 -9.91 9.45
N ASN A 216 -4.12 -10.82 10.24
CA ASN A 216 -4.10 -10.73 11.69
C ASN A 216 -3.20 -11.83 12.28
N LEU A 217 -2.27 -11.38 13.12
CA LEU A 217 -1.23 -12.19 13.76
C LEU A 217 -1.76 -13.35 14.61
N PHE A 218 -3.04 -13.33 15.00
CA PHE A 218 -3.65 -14.33 15.87
C PHE A 218 -4.69 -15.22 15.19
N SER A 219 -5.32 -14.76 14.10
CA SER A 219 -6.36 -15.53 13.40
C SER A 219 -5.90 -16.18 12.10
N ASP A 220 -4.92 -15.62 11.41
CA ASP A 220 -4.50 -16.14 10.11
C ASP A 220 -3.57 -17.35 10.22
N SER A 221 -3.86 -18.38 9.44
CA SER A 221 -3.24 -19.70 9.59
C SER A 221 -1.74 -19.71 9.34
N MET A 222 -1.22 -18.75 8.55
CA MET A 222 0.22 -18.62 8.29
C MET A 222 1.02 -18.33 9.56
N TYR A 223 0.40 -17.70 10.57
CA TYR A 223 1.05 -17.38 11.84
C TYR A 223 0.85 -18.46 12.92
N SER A 224 0.20 -19.58 12.61
CA SER A 224 -0.30 -20.55 13.60
C SER A 224 0.77 -21.39 14.33
N ASP A 225 2.05 -21.28 13.96
CA ASP A 225 3.13 -21.99 14.66
C ASP A 225 3.21 -21.54 16.13
N ALA A 226 3.27 -22.51 17.05
CA ALA A 226 3.19 -22.21 18.49
C ALA A 226 4.37 -21.37 19.01
N SER A 227 5.57 -21.53 18.44
CA SER A 227 6.74 -20.75 18.85
C SER A 227 6.67 -19.32 18.33
N LEU A 228 6.13 -19.13 17.13
CA LEU A 228 5.84 -17.83 16.56
C LEU A 228 4.76 -17.10 17.37
N GLN A 229 3.66 -17.78 17.72
CA GLN A 229 2.57 -17.22 18.52
C GLN A 229 3.02 -16.68 19.89
N GLU A 230 3.99 -17.33 20.55
CA GLU A 230 4.55 -16.83 21.80
C GLU A 230 5.24 -15.46 21.61
N VAL A 231 5.98 -15.30 20.51
CA VAL A 231 6.66 -14.04 20.18
C VAL A 231 5.66 -12.97 19.74
N LEU A 232 4.71 -13.30 18.87
CA LEU A 232 3.69 -12.34 18.39
C LEU A 232 2.81 -11.82 19.54
N THR A 233 2.45 -12.69 20.49
CA THR A 233 1.72 -12.29 21.71
C THR A 233 2.52 -11.28 22.54
N ARG A 234 3.84 -11.47 22.65
CA ARG A 234 4.71 -10.51 23.34
C ARG A 234 4.80 -9.18 22.61
N ILE A 235 4.97 -9.20 21.29
CA ILE A 235 5.06 -7.97 20.48
C ILE A 235 3.78 -7.14 20.65
N ALA A 236 2.60 -7.74 20.49
CA ALA A 236 1.33 -7.03 20.66
C ALA A 236 1.14 -6.51 22.09
N GLY A 237 1.55 -7.27 23.11
CA GLY A 237 1.34 -6.94 24.52
C GLY A 237 2.38 -6.03 25.19
N GLU A 238 3.61 -5.95 24.67
CA GLU A 238 4.72 -5.19 25.25
C GLU A 238 4.97 -3.92 24.43
N GLU A 239 5.08 -2.73 25.06
CA GLU A 239 5.31 -1.46 24.34
C GLU A 239 6.66 -1.41 23.59
N SER A 240 7.63 -2.19 24.05
CA SER A 240 8.93 -2.34 23.42
C SER A 240 9.58 -3.65 23.85
N GLY A 241 10.48 -4.17 23.02
CA GLY A 241 11.25 -5.34 23.39
C GLY A 241 12.07 -5.89 22.24
N THR A 242 12.65 -7.06 22.48
CA THR A 242 13.39 -7.82 21.48
C THR A 242 13.04 -9.30 21.54
N ALA A 243 13.14 -9.97 20.39
CA ALA A 243 12.89 -11.40 20.24
C ALA A 243 13.63 -11.96 19.02
N GLU A 244 13.74 -13.28 18.98
CA GLU A 244 14.05 -14.03 17.76
C GLU A 244 12.89 -14.97 17.48
N TYR A 245 12.55 -15.12 16.19
CA TYR A 245 11.54 -16.06 15.74
C TYR A 245 11.89 -16.60 14.37
N VAL A 246 11.22 -17.67 13.96
CA VAL A 246 11.42 -18.29 12.65
C VAL A 246 10.19 -18.01 11.79
N PHE A 247 10.39 -17.43 10.61
CA PHE A 247 9.32 -17.13 9.66
C PHE A 247 9.86 -17.04 8.23
N SER A 248 8.97 -16.97 7.24
CA SER A 248 9.33 -16.94 5.82
C SER A 248 10.27 -15.78 5.47
N ASP A 249 11.27 -16.08 4.63
CA ASP A 249 12.15 -15.08 4.03
C ASP A 249 11.41 -14.17 3.03
N ARG A 250 12.13 -13.20 2.45
CA ARG A 250 11.53 -12.24 1.49
C ARG A 250 10.94 -12.93 0.26
N THR A 251 11.46 -14.10 -0.09
CA THR A 251 11.10 -14.87 -1.29
C THR A 251 10.02 -15.91 -1.03
N TRP A 252 9.52 -16.03 0.21
CA TRP A 252 8.55 -17.05 0.62
C TRP A 252 9.02 -18.48 0.32
N SER A 253 10.34 -18.67 0.16
CA SER A 253 10.92 -19.94 -0.31
C SER A 253 11.37 -20.83 0.84
N ARG A 254 11.68 -20.22 1.99
CA ARG A 254 12.12 -20.92 3.19
C ARG A 254 11.90 -20.09 4.45
N ASN A 255 11.89 -20.79 5.58
CA ASN A 255 11.90 -20.15 6.88
C ASN A 255 13.33 -19.76 7.29
N VAL A 256 13.48 -18.53 7.79
CA VAL A 256 14.73 -17.96 8.31
C VAL A 256 14.52 -17.48 9.75
N THR A 257 15.60 -17.45 10.53
CA THR A 257 15.58 -16.81 11.85
C THR A 257 15.60 -15.30 11.65
N LYS A 258 14.60 -14.61 12.20
CA LYS A 258 14.50 -13.16 12.24
C LYS A 258 14.82 -12.68 13.66
N THR A 259 15.76 -11.76 13.77
CA THR A 259 15.92 -10.92 14.97
C THR A 259 14.94 -9.76 14.84
N ALA A 260 14.22 -9.44 15.92
CA ALA A 260 13.27 -8.34 15.96
C ALA A 260 13.51 -7.42 17.15
N ILE A 261 13.39 -6.11 16.89
CA ILE A 261 13.28 -5.05 17.89
C ILE A 261 11.98 -4.31 17.60
N TRP A 262 11.18 -4.07 18.64
CA TRP A 262 9.97 -3.26 18.48
C TRP A 262 9.90 -2.14 19.49
N ARG A 263 9.22 -1.08 19.07
CA ARG A 263 8.82 0.07 19.88
C ARG A 263 7.37 0.42 19.54
N THR A 264 6.78 1.33 20.31
CA THR A 264 5.40 1.77 20.10
C THR A 264 5.37 3.20 19.55
N ALA A 265 4.67 3.38 18.43
CA ALA A 265 4.28 4.67 17.89
C ALA A 265 2.77 4.86 18.05
N GLY A 266 2.30 6.09 17.90
CA GLY A 266 0.89 6.46 18.02
C GLY A 266 0.68 7.67 18.91
N ILE A 267 -0.32 8.47 18.55
CA ILE A 267 -0.83 9.62 19.32
C ILE A 267 -2.35 9.47 19.47
N ASN A 268 -2.96 10.28 20.34
CA ASN A 268 -4.42 10.43 20.39
C ASN A 268 -5.18 9.08 20.51
N GLY A 269 -4.64 8.17 21.34
CA GLY A 269 -5.23 6.86 21.62
C GLY A 269 -4.83 5.74 20.67
N ALA A 270 -4.08 6.01 19.60
CA ALA A 270 -3.47 4.95 18.79
C ALA A 270 -2.24 4.36 19.49
N GLU A 271 -2.10 3.04 19.40
CA GLU A 271 -0.93 2.29 19.87
C GLU A 271 -0.52 1.26 18.82
N TRP A 272 0.56 1.54 18.10
CA TRP A 272 1.06 0.70 17.01
C TRP A 272 2.43 0.15 17.35
N ARG A 273 2.59 -1.18 17.19
CA ARG A 273 3.88 -1.85 17.37
C ARG A 273 4.66 -1.74 16.08
N VAL A 274 5.72 -0.94 16.11
CA VAL A 274 6.66 -0.76 14.99
C VAL A 274 7.80 -1.74 15.18
N VAL A 275 7.89 -2.74 14.31
CA VAL A 275 8.83 -3.86 14.45
C VAL A 275 9.85 -3.81 13.33
N VAL A 276 11.12 -3.69 13.71
CA VAL A 276 12.28 -3.75 12.82
C VAL A 276 12.84 -5.17 12.88
N THR A 277 12.98 -5.81 11.73
CA THR A 277 13.48 -7.18 11.64
C THR A 277 14.70 -7.30 10.73
N TYR A 278 15.55 -8.27 11.05
CA TYR A 278 16.77 -8.58 10.31
C TYR A 278 16.97 -10.10 10.27
N SER A 279 17.26 -10.66 9.09
CA SER A 279 17.43 -12.11 8.90
C SER A 279 18.85 -12.58 8.56
N GLY A 280 19.89 -11.74 8.68
CA GLY A 280 21.29 -12.13 8.37
C GLY A 280 21.58 -12.23 6.88
N ASP A 281 20.65 -12.84 6.13
CA ASP A 281 20.63 -12.93 4.67
C ASP A 281 20.36 -11.56 4.00
N ASN A 282 19.91 -10.56 4.77
CA ASN A 282 19.67 -9.20 4.27
C ASN A 282 20.99 -8.39 4.13
N ALA A 283 22.11 -8.84 4.71
CA ALA A 283 23.36 -8.07 4.80
C ALA A 283 24.32 -8.20 3.61
N GLY A 284 23.82 -8.60 2.45
CA GLY A 284 24.65 -8.60 1.26
C GLY A 284 23.86 -8.86 0.01
N GLU A 285 23.12 -7.86 -0.47
CA GLU A 285 22.60 -7.87 -1.84
C GLU A 285 22.21 -6.44 -2.29
N GLU A 286 23.10 -5.47 -2.04
CA GLU A 286 23.33 -4.38 -3.00
C GLU A 286 24.63 -4.68 -3.76
N GLU A 287 24.77 -5.89 -4.31
CA GLU A 287 25.55 -5.97 -5.53
C GLU A 287 24.65 -5.42 -6.63
N ASN A 288 25.09 -4.31 -7.20
CA ASN A 288 24.62 -3.77 -8.47
C ASN A 288 24.96 -4.81 -9.57
N VAL A 289 24.32 -5.97 -9.50
CA VAL A 289 24.26 -6.94 -10.57
C VAL A 289 23.26 -6.33 -11.53
N SER A 290 23.76 -5.83 -12.66
CA SER A 290 22.88 -5.45 -13.75
C SER A 290 21.89 -6.59 -13.97
N SER A 291 20.60 -6.34 -13.76
CA SER A 291 19.53 -7.30 -14.05
C SER A 291 19.84 -7.90 -15.43
N PRO A 292 19.93 -9.23 -15.57
CA PRO A 292 20.30 -9.84 -16.84
C PRO A 292 19.28 -9.36 -17.88
N ALA A 293 19.75 -8.56 -18.85
CA ALA A 293 18.88 -7.98 -19.87
C ALA A 293 17.99 -9.08 -20.45
N ALA A 294 16.67 -8.87 -20.38
CA ALA A 294 15.72 -9.85 -20.86
C ALA A 294 16.06 -10.25 -22.30
N ALA A 295 16.11 -11.55 -22.56
CA ALA A 295 16.56 -12.05 -23.86
C ALA A 295 15.48 -11.80 -24.92
N GLY A 296 15.71 -10.84 -25.81
CA GLY A 296 14.82 -10.51 -26.93
C GLY A 296 14.07 -9.19 -26.74
N SER A 297 13.39 -8.74 -27.80
CA SER A 297 12.53 -7.54 -27.72
C SER A 297 11.29 -7.79 -26.87
N THR A 298 10.76 -6.76 -26.22
CA THR A 298 9.51 -6.84 -25.47
C THR A 298 8.35 -7.35 -26.33
N ASP A 299 8.24 -6.93 -27.60
CA ASP A 299 7.28 -7.49 -28.57
C ASP A 299 7.35 -9.01 -28.68
N SER A 300 8.54 -9.57 -28.92
CA SER A 300 8.70 -11.03 -29.07
C SER A 300 8.45 -11.80 -27.78
N ARG A 301 8.76 -11.20 -26.62
CA ARG A 301 8.49 -11.82 -25.31
C ARG A 301 6.99 -11.79 -25.02
N TYR A 302 6.31 -10.72 -25.39
CA TYR A 302 4.86 -10.56 -25.25
C TYR A 302 4.07 -11.55 -26.14
N ASP A 303 4.52 -11.78 -27.38
CA ASP A 303 3.93 -12.82 -28.24
C ASP A 303 4.03 -14.22 -27.62
N ASN A 304 5.16 -14.54 -26.97
CA ASN A 304 5.33 -15.80 -26.26
C ASN A 304 4.43 -15.88 -25.01
N LEU A 305 4.35 -14.78 -24.25
CA LEU A 305 3.49 -14.65 -23.07
C LEU A 305 2.03 -14.98 -23.39
N THR A 306 1.46 -14.35 -24.43
CA THR A 306 0.04 -14.57 -24.78
C THR A 306 -0.24 -16.03 -25.14
N THR A 307 0.67 -16.65 -25.93
CA THR A 307 0.59 -18.07 -26.28
C THR A 307 0.69 -18.98 -25.04
N PHE A 308 1.56 -18.65 -24.10
CA PHE A 308 1.75 -19.40 -22.86
C PHE A 308 0.48 -19.40 -21.99
N VAL A 309 -0.16 -18.24 -21.83
CA VAL A 309 -1.40 -18.08 -21.08
C VAL A 309 -2.58 -18.79 -21.75
N ASP A 310 -2.70 -18.70 -23.07
CA ASP A 310 -3.75 -19.40 -23.82
C ASP A 310 -3.64 -20.92 -23.65
N ASN A 311 -2.41 -21.47 -23.68
CA ASN A 311 -2.17 -22.88 -23.42
C ASN A 311 -2.55 -23.28 -21.99
N ALA A 312 -2.29 -22.43 -20.99
CA ALA A 312 -2.72 -22.67 -19.61
C ALA A 312 -4.25 -22.72 -19.48
N ALA A 313 -4.95 -21.78 -20.12
CA ALA A 313 -6.41 -21.76 -20.13
C ALA A 313 -7.01 -22.99 -20.82
N VAL A 314 -6.42 -23.45 -21.94
CA VAL A 314 -6.81 -24.70 -22.61
C VAL A 314 -6.58 -25.89 -21.70
N TYR A 315 -5.40 -26.00 -21.07
CA TYR A 315 -5.10 -27.08 -20.13
C TYR A 315 -6.10 -27.12 -18.98
N ALA A 316 -6.45 -25.97 -18.41
CA ALA A 316 -7.44 -25.85 -17.35
C ALA A 316 -8.83 -26.33 -17.79
N LYS A 317 -9.26 -25.95 -19.01
CA LYS A 317 -10.54 -26.40 -19.59
C LYS A 317 -10.57 -27.90 -19.86
N GLU A 318 -9.46 -28.50 -20.28
CA GLU A 318 -9.38 -29.93 -20.61
C GLU A 318 -9.23 -30.84 -19.39
N ASN A 319 -8.52 -30.40 -18.36
CA ASN A 319 -8.17 -31.22 -17.19
C ASN A 319 -8.98 -30.88 -15.93
N GLY A 320 -9.68 -29.74 -15.92
CA GLY A 320 -10.47 -29.25 -14.79
C GLY A 320 -9.64 -28.48 -13.75
N LYS A 321 -10.32 -27.63 -12.96
CA LYS A 321 -9.73 -26.68 -12.00
C LYS A 321 -8.73 -27.34 -11.04
N GLU A 322 -9.10 -28.44 -10.37
CA GLU A 322 -8.23 -29.09 -9.37
C GLU A 322 -6.90 -29.58 -9.96
N ALA A 323 -6.93 -30.26 -11.11
CA ALA A 323 -5.72 -30.75 -11.76
C ALA A 323 -4.86 -29.59 -12.30
N ALA A 324 -5.51 -28.56 -12.84
CA ALA A 324 -4.84 -27.36 -13.33
C ALA A 324 -4.11 -26.60 -12.22
N LEU A 325 -4.80 -26.31 -11.11
CA LEU A 325 -4.18 -25.59 -9.98
C LEU A 325 -3.03 -26.38 -9.35
N LYS A 326 -3.11 -27.72 -9.33
CA LYS A 326 -1.99 -28.55 -8.88
C LYS A 326 -0.76 -28.40 -9.79
N GLU A 327 -0.96 -28.41 -11.11
CA GLU A 327 0.12 -28.25 -12.08
C GLU A 327 0.69 -26.82 -12.04
N PHE A 328 -0.16 -25.79 -11.96
CA PHE A 328 0.26 -24.39 -11.93
C PHE A 328 1.03 -24.00 -10.67
N ASN A 329 0.78 -24.68 -9.54
CA ASN A 329 1.52 -24.47 -8.30
C ASN A 329 2.75 -25.38 -8.14
N ASP A 330 3.04 -26.27 -9.10
CA ASP A 330 4.29 -27.01 -9.10
C ASP A 330 5.40 -26.15 -9.71
N VAL A 331 6.32 -25.65 -8.86
CA VAL A 331 7.49 -24.86 -9.30
C VAL A 331 8.44 -25.64 -10.22
N ASN A 332 8.30 -26.96 -10.31
CA ASN A 332 9.02 -27.80 -11.27
C ASN A 332 8.09 -28.32 -12.39
N GLY A 333 6.87 -27.80 -12.48
CA GLY A 333 5.84 -28.18 -13.44
C GLY A 333 6.06 -27.61 -14.84
N SER A 334 5.18 -27.98 -15.76
CA SER A 334 5.28 -27.58 -17.17
C SER A 334 4.84 -26.14 -17.46
N PHE A 335 4.26 -25.46 -16.47
CA PHE A 335 3.80 -24.07 -16.55
C PHE A 335 4.75 -23.09 -15.84
N ILE A 336 6.05 -23.38 -15.93
CA ILE A 336 7.18 -22.52 -15.57
C ILE A 336 8.17 -22.54 -16.76
N ASP A 337 8.44 -21.38 -17.36
CA ASP A 337 9.42 -21.21 -18.46
C ASP A 337 10.13 -19.86 -18.35
N GLY A 338 11.29 -19.85 -17.68
CA GLY A 338 12.02 -18.62 -17.36
C GLY A 338 11.16 -17.69 -16.50
N GLU A 339 10.97 -16.44 -16.94
CA GLU A 339 10.12 -15.46 -16.25
C GLU A 339 8.61 -15.80 -16.31
N LEU A 340 8.20 -16.67 -17.23
CA LEU A 340 6.80 -17.05 -17.42
C LEU A 340 6.40 -18.12 -16.41
N TYR A 341 5.49 -17.75 -15.50
CA TYR A 341 4.80 -18.68 -14.62
C TYR A 341 3.31 -18.39 -14.61
N VAL A 342 2.48 -19.43 -14.46
CA VAL A 342 1.02 -19.24 -14.38
C VAL A 342 0.63 -18.81 -12.96
N PHE A 343 -0.11 -17.72 -12.87
CA PHE A 343 -0.91 -17.38 -11.69
C PHE A 343 -2.40 -17.52 -12.02
N ALA A 344 -3.22 -17.70 -11.01
CA ALA A 344 -4.66 -17.82 -11.16
C ALA A 344 -5.42 -17.21 -9.98
N TYR A 345 -6.55 -16.60 -10.27
CA TYR A 345 -7.44 -15.95 -9.31
C TYR A 345 -8.89 -16.29 -9.62
N GLU A 346 -9.70 -16.40 -8.58
CA GLU A 346 -11.16 -16.33 -8.73
C GLU A 346 -11.57 -14.90 -9.11
N MET A 347 -12.74 -14.73 -9.73
CA MET A 347 -13.24 -13.41 -10.19
C MET A 347 -13.54 -12.43 -9.04
N ASN A 348 -13.58 -12.92 -7.79
CA ASN A 348 -13.65 -12.08 -6.59
C ASN A 348 -12.25 -11.63 -6.08
N GLY A 349 -11.17 -11.98 -6.79
CA GLY A 349 -9.79 -11.67 -6.44
C GLY A 349 -9.15 -12.59 -5.40
N THR A 350 -9.74 -13.73 -5.07
CA THR A 350 -9.08 -14.77 -4.27
C THR A 350 -7.99 -15.47 -5.08
N VAL A 351 -6.75 -15.49 -4.59
CA VAL A 351 -5.64 -16.15 -5.29
C VAL A 351 -5.72 -17.68 -5.12
N ILE A 352 -5.60 -18.41 -6.23
CA ILE A 352 -5.75 -19.88 -6.28
C ILE A 352 -4.59 -20.60 -6.98
N ALA A 353 -3.74 -19.87 -7.72
CA ALA A 353 -2.39 -20.34 -8.07
C ALA A 353 -1.40 -19.19 -8.04
N LEU A 354 -0.28 -19.39 -7.37
CA LEU A 354 0.84 -18.46 -7.29
C LEU A 354 2.10 -19.24 -6.86
N PRO A 355 2.80 -19.89 -7.82
CA PRO A 355 3.76 -20.96 -7.52
C PRO A 355 4.90 -20.57 -6.58
N TYR A 356 5.34 -19.31 -6.64
CA TYR A 356 6.45 -18.78 -5.85
C TYR A 356 6.04 -18.12 -4.52
N GLN A 357 4.74 -18.00 -4.22
CA GLN A 357 4.21 -17.40 -2.98
C GLN A 357 2.96 -18.17 -2.52
N GLN A 358 3.12 -19.48 -2.28
CA GLN A 358 1.99 -20.39 -2.04
C GLN A 358 1.30 -20.15 -0.69
N GLU A 359 1.96 -19.45 0.23
CA GLU A 359 1.41 -19.00 1.51
C GLU A 359 0.22 -18.05 1.32
N LEU A 360 0.11 -17.39 0.16
CA LEU A 360 -0.99 -16.49 -0.15
C LEU A 360 -2.24 -17.22 -0.65
N LEU A 361 -2.15 -18.51 -1.01
CA LEU A 361 -3.28 -19.25 -1.58
C LEU A 361 -4.53 -19.20 -0.68
N GLY A 362 -5.65 -18.76 -1.25
CA GLY A 362 -6.91 -18.56 -0.54
C GLY A 362 -7.12 -17.15 0.03
N ALA A 363 -6.10 -16.29 0.03
CA ALA A 363 -6.25 -14.90 0.45
C ALA A 363 -7.02 -14.06 -0.58
N ALA A 364 -7.83 -13.13 -0.10
CA ALA A 364 -8.45 -12.09 -0.93
C ALA A 364 -7.41 -11.01 -1.24
N ARG A 365 -7.21 -10.69 -2.52
CA ARG A 365 -6.18 -9.73 -2.96
C ARG A 365 -6.75 -8.50 -3.69
N THR A 366 -8.07 -8.33 -3.71
CA THR A 366 -8.69 -7.06 -4.18
C THR A 366 -8.25 -5.89 -3.29
N GLY A 367 -8.04 -4.72 -3.88
CA GLY A 367 -7.67 -3.50 -3.14
C GLY A 367 -6.20 -3.40 -2.73
N ILE A 368 -5.38 -4.44 -2.96
CA ILE A 368 -3.92 -4.31 -2.81
C ILE A 368 -3.38 -3.40 -3.91
N SER A 369 -2.39 -2.59 -3.55
CA SER A 369 -1.69 -1.71 -4.48
C SER A 369 -0.24 -2.13 -4.65
N ASP A 370 0.32 -1.84 -5.83
CA ASP A 370 1.77 -1.88 -6.01
C ASP A 370 2.46 -0.67 -5.31
N SER A 371 3.80 -0.58 -5.41
CA SER A 371 4.57 0.49 -4.74
C SER A 371 4.26 1.92 -5.23
N ASN A 372 3.51 2.09 -6.33
CA ASN A 372 3.03 3.40 -6.77
C ASN A 372 1.54 3.62 -6.56
N GLY A 373 0.85 2.70 -5.87
CA GLY A 373 -0.57 2.85 -5.57
C GLY A 373 -1.51 2.29 -6.65
N VAL A 374 -1.01 1.48 -7.59
CA VAL A 374 -1.84 0.88 -8.64
C VAL A 374 -2.51 -0.39 -8.14
N GLU A 375 -3.84 -0.39 -8.08
CA GLU A 375 -4.67 -1.55 -7.70
C GLU A 375 -4.80 -2.56 -8.85
N PHE A 376 -3.72 -3.30 -9.10
CA PHE A 376 -3.59 -4.13 -10.29
C PHE A 376 -4.50 -5.37 -10.31
N ILE A 377 -4.85 -5.94 -9.14
CA ILE A 377 -5.76 -7.10 -9.09
C ILE A 377 -7.14 -6.76 -9.65
N ASN A 378 -7.66 -5.57 -9.35
CA ASN A 378 -8.92 -5.08 -9.89
C ASN A 378 -8.81 -4.92 -11.42
N GLY A 379 -7.71 -4.36 -11.92
CA GLY A 379 -7.44 -4.27 -13.36
C GLY A 379 -7.35 -5.64 -14.06
N LEU A 380 -6.75 -6.65 -13.42
CA LEU A 380 -6.69 -8.02 -13.96
C LEU A 380 -8.07 -8.68 -14.00
N ILE A 381 -8.90 -8.48 -12.97
CA ILE A 381 -10.28 -8.97 -12.94
C ILE A 381 -11.12 -8.31 -14.04
N ASP A 382 -11.01 -6.99 -14.21
CA ASP A 382 -11.71 -6.26 -15.26
C ASP A 382 -11.30 -6.77 -16.65
N ALA A 383 -9.99 -6.93 -16.90
CA ALA A 383 -9.48 -7.47 -18.15
C ALA A 383 -9.99 -8.90 -18.41
N ALA A 384 -9.99 -9.78 -17.41
CA ALA A 384 -10.48 -11.15 -17.55
C ALA A 384 -12.00 -11.20 -17.77
N SER A 385 -12.77 -10.37 -17.06
CA SER A 385 -14.23 -10.26 -17.20
C SER A 385 -14.63 -9.79 -18.60
N ASP A 386 -13.77 -9.00 -19.24
CA ASP A 386 -13.91 -8.51 -20.60
C ASP A 386 -13.45 -9.51 -21.69
N GLY A 387 -13.12 -10.74 -21.31
CA GLY A 387 -12.67 -11.79 -22.23
C GLY A 387 -11.16 -11.95 -22.34
N GLY A 388 -10.39 -11.16 -21.58
CA GLY A 388 -8.93 -11.18 -21.53
C GLY A 388 -8.29 -9.85 -21.94
N GLY A 389 -7.05 -9.65 -21.54
CA GLY A 389 -6.32 -8.42 -21.81
C GLY A 389 -5.04 -8.30 -20.99
N SER A 390 -4.37 -7.16 -21.15
CA SER A 390 -3.08 -6.88 -20.50
C SER A 390 -3.17 -5.78 -19.47
N ILE A 391 -2.29 -5.83 -18.47
CA ILE A 391 -2.15 -4.86 -17.39
C ILE A 391 -0.67 -4.75 -17.02
N TYR A 392 -0.18 -3.53 -16.75
CA TYR A 392 1.13 -3.33 -16.11
C TYR A 392 0.98 -3.15 -14.61
N TYR A 393 1.94 -3.62 -13.85
CA TYR A 393 2.04 -3.37 -12.41
C TYR A 393 3.44 -3.70 -11.93
N ILE A 394 3.77 -3.35 -10.70
CA ILE A 394 5.05 -3.75 -10.11
C ILE A 394 4.85 -5.02 -9.29
N TYR A 395 5.74 -5.98 -9.47
CA TYR A 395 5.69 -7.25 -8.75
C TYR A 395 7.08 -7.81 -8.47
N PRO A 396 7.27 -8.58 -7.39
CA PRO A 396 8.52 -9.30 -7.14
C PRO A 396 8.87 -10.27 -8.28
N ASN A 397 10.10 -10.17 -8.81
CA ASN A 397 10.62 -11.05 -9.87
C ASN A 397 11.34 -12.28 -9.28
N PRO A 398 10.79 -13.51 -9.38
CA PRO A 398 11.42 -14.70 -8.83
C PRO A 398 12.79 -15.04 -9.45
N GLU A 399 13.04 -14.60 -10.68
CA GLU A 399 14.31 -14.83 -11.39
C GLU A 399 15.38 -13.77 -11.03
N ASP A 400 14.99 -12.68 -10.35
CA ASP A 400 15.88 -11.59 -9.90
C ASP A 400 15.72 -11.37 -8.38
N ASN A 401 15.88 -12.43 -7.59
CA ASN A 401 15.84 -12.40 -6.13
C ASN A 401 14.63 -11.66 -5.52
N PHE A 402 13.49 -11.71 -6.21
CA PHE A 402 12.23 -11.07 -5.81
C PHE A 402 12.33 -9.54 -5.71
N GLN A 403 13.24 -8.93 -6.46
CA GLN A 403 13.28 -7.48 -6.65
C GLN A 403 11.96 -7.00 -7.27
N LYS A 404 11.49 -5.82 -6.82
CA LYS A 404 10.28 -5.20 -7.34
C LYS A 404 10.58 -4.62 -8.72
N GLU A 405 9.94 -5.17 -9.74
CA GLU A 405 10.13 -4.76 -11.13
C GLU A 405 8.79 -4.50 -11.81
N PHE A 406 8.80 -3.67 -12.85
CA PHE A 406 7.66 -3.56 -13.74
C PHE A 406 7.37 -4.90 -14.40
N LYS A 407 6.11 -5.30 -14.37
CA LYS A 407 5.59 -6.52 -14.98
C LYS A 407 4.45 -6.17 -15.91
N LEU A 408 4.52 -6.66 -17.14
CA LEU A 408 3.43 -6.67 -18.11
C LEU A 408 2.80 -8.06 -18.11
N SER A 409 1.56 -8.16 -17.64
CA SER A 409 0.82 -9.41 -17.62
C SER A 409 -0.29 -9.45 -18.65
N TYR A 410 -0.61 -10.66 -19.08
CA TYR A 410 -1.76 -10.99 -19.90
C TYR A 410 -2.61 -12.04 -19.17
N VAL A 411 -3.92 -11.83 -19.15
CA VAL A 411 -4.90 -12.71 -18.47
C VAL A 411 -6.01 -13.11 -19.42
N VAL A 412 -6.58 -14.29 -19.18
CA VAL A 412 -7.78 -14.77 -19.88
C VAL A 412 -8.69 -15.54 -18.91
N PRO A 413 -10.03 -15.42 -19.06
CA PRO A 413 -10.96 -16.23 -18.27
C PRO A 413 -10.88 -17.70 -18.67
N VAL A 414 -10.85 -18.58 -17.67
CA VAL A 414 -11.05 -20.01 -17.89
C VAL A 414 -12.54 -20.29 -18.04
N ASP A 415 -13.34 -19.72 -17.15
CA ASP A 415 -14.81 -19.72 -17.16
C ASP A 415 -15.31 -18.47 -16.40
N ASP A 416 -16.58 -18.46 -15.99
CA ASP A 416 -17.21 -17.33 -15.30
C ASP A 416 -16.71 -17.15 -13.85
N ASP A 417 -16.04 -18.16 -13.27
CA ASP A 417 -15.65 -18.17 -11.85
C ASP A 417 -14.17 -17.77 -11.62
N TRP A 418 -13.29 -17.98 -12.61
CA TRP A 418 -11.84 -17.75 -12.44
C TRP A 418 -11.06 -17.53 -13.75
N PHE A 419 -9.88 -16.94 -13.62
CA PHE A 419 -8.97 -16.63 -14.71
C PHE A 419 -7.54 -17.10 -14.44
N VAL A 420 -6.77 -17.22 -15.51
CA VAL A 420 -5.34 -17.51 -15.47
C VAL A 420 -4.57 -16.39 -16.16
N GLY A 421 -3.33 -16.18 -15.74
CA GLY A 421 -2.44 -15.23 -16.36
C GLY A 421 -0.98 -15.58 -16.16
N SER A 422 -0.13 -14.83 -16.85
CA SER A 422 1.32 -14.83 -16.67
C SER A 422 1.84 -13.42 -16.98
N GLY A 423 3.14 -13.19 -16.91
CA GLY A 423 3.70 -11.90 -17.31
C GLY A 423 5.19 -11.95 -17.58
N ILE A 424 5.67 -10.88 -18.20
CA ILE A 424 7.08 -10.61 -18.45
C ILE A 424 7.50 -9.38 -17.65
N TYR A 425 8.73 -9.37 -17.15
CA TYR A 425 9.32 -8.23 -16.45
C TYR A 425 10.01 -7.28 -17.44
N LEU A 426 9.98 -5.99 -17.09
CA LEU A 426 10.52 -4.88 -17.85
C LEU A 426 11.58 -4.15 -16.99
N PRO A 427 12.72 -4.79 -16.68
CA PRO A 427 13.77 -4.23 -15.82
C PRO A 427 14.39 -2.94 -16.39
N GLU A 428 14.21 -2.67 -17.68
CA GLU A 428 14.60 -1.42 -18.32
C GLU A 428 13.77 -0.21 -17.85
N ILE A 429 12.61 -0.43 -17.23
CA ILE A 429 11.73 0.61 -16.69
C ILE A 429 11.94 0.67 -15.17
N PRO A 430 12.35 1.83 -14.61
CA PRO A 430 12.47 1.99 -13.16
C PRO A 430 11.12 1.73 -12.49
N ALA A 431 11.05 0.82 -11.52
CA ALA A 431 9.80 0.46 -10.85
C ALA A 431 9.19 1.62 -10.07
N GLU A 432 9.97 2.46 -9.42
CA GLU A 432 9.44 3.44 -8.48
C GLU A 432 9.37 4.85 -9.07
N PHE A 433 8.25 5.53 -8.81
CA PHE A 433 8.09 6.97 -9.06
C PHE A 433 8.36 7.73 -7.77
N ASN A 434 9.00 8.90 -7.90
CA ASN A 434 9.28 9.75 -6.75
C ASN A 434 7.97 10.15 -6.04
N ILE A 435 7.94 10.01 -4.72
CA ILE A 435 6.74 10.29 -3.89
C ILE A 435 6.26 11.75 -4.07
N SER A 436 7.18 12.71 -4.14
CA SER A 436 6.82 14.13 -4.33
C SER A 436 6.20 14.37 -5.72
N GLU A 437 6.70 13.70 -6.76
CA GLU A 437 6.10 13.79 -8.09
C GLU A 437 4.71 13.15 -8.13
N LYS A 438 4.51 12.02 -7.45
CA LYS A 438 3.19 11.39 -7.28
C LYS A 438 2.22 12.32 -6.55
N ASP A 439 2.65 12.97 -5.47
CA ASP A 439 1.82 13.94 -4.75
C ASP A 439 1.42 15.13 -5.62
N GLU A 440 2.36 15.70 -6.36
CA GLU A 440 2.08 16.81 -7.28
C GLU A 440 1.18 16.39 -8.45
N LEU A 441 1.25 15.13 -8.90
CA LEU A 441 0.30 14.54 -9.83
C LEU A 441 -1.10 14.48 -9.22
N VAL A 442 -1.26 13.85 -8.06
CA VAL A 442 -2.58 13.71 -7.41
C VAL A 442 -3.17 15.08 -7.09
N LYS A 443 -2.38 16.00 -6.55
CA LYS A 443 -2.79 17.37 -6.28
C LYS A 443 -3.24 18.10 -7.53
N ARG A 444 -2.52 17.96 -8.65
CA ARG A 444 -2.91 18.54 -9.95
C ARG A 444 -4.26 18.03 -10.43
N VAL A 445 -4.51 16.72 -10.33
CA VAL A 445 -5.78 16.10 -10.75
C VAL A 445 -6.92 16.49 -9.82
N LYS A 446 -6.71 16.47 -8.50
CA LYS A 446 -7.70 16.90 -7.52
C LYS A 446 -8.07 18.37 -7.70
N ASN A 447 -7.09 19.26 -7.92
CA ASN A 447 -7.35 20.66 -8.26
C ASN A 447 -8.17 20.82 -9.55
N ALA A 448 -7.92 20.00 -10.58
CA ALA A 448 -8.71 20.04 -11.81
C ALA A 448 -10.15 19.56 -11.57
N ARG A 449 -10.33 18.50 -10.78
CA ARG A 449 -11.66 18.03 -10.36
C ARG A 449 -12.41 19.12 -9.59
N ASP A 450 -11.78 19.70 -8.58
CA ASP A 450 -12.40 20.73 -7.73
C ASP A 450 -12.76 21.97 -8.56
N TYR A 451 -11.88 22.38 -9.47
CA TYR A 451 -12.16 23.43 -10.44
C TYR A 451 -13.39 23.11 -11.29
N ALA A 452 -13.53 21.87 -11.76
CA ALA A 452 -14.68 21.44 -12.54
C ALA A 452 -15.98 21.42 -11.75
N GLN A 453 -15.94 20.97 -10.48
CA GLN A 453 -17.08 20.99 -9.57
C GLN A 453 -17.54 22.42 -9.26
N GLU A 454 -16.60 23.36 -9.08
CA GLU A 454 -16.89 24.76 -8.79
C GLU A 454 -17.40 25.53 -10.03
N ASN A 455 -16.79 25.32 -11.20
CA ASN A 455 -17.01 26.15 -12.39
C ASN A 455 -18.00 25.55 -13.40
N GLY A 456 -18.36 24.28 -13.24
CA GLY A 456 -19.21 23.52 -14.15
C GLY A 456 -18.47 22.95 -15.36
N LYS A 457 -19.03 21.87 -15.89
CA LYS A 457 -18.47 21.01 -16.95
C LYS A 457 -18.07 21.79 -18.21
N GLU A 458 -18.94 22.65 -18.75
CA GLU A 458 -18.64 23.36 -20.01
C GLU A 458 -17.44 24.29 -19.89
N LYS A 459 -17.35 25.03 -18.77
CA LYS A 459 -16.23 25.94 -18.52
C LYS A 459 -14.94 25.16 -18.29
N ALA A 460 -14.99 24.13 -17.44
CA ALA A 460 -13.82 23.31 -17.14
C ALA A 460 -13.25 22.62 -18.38
N VAL A 461 -14.10 21.97 -19.18
CA VAL A 461 -13.67 21.32 -20.43
C VAL A 461 -13.09 22.33 -21.42
N SER A 462 -13.64 23.54 -21.52
CA SER A 462 -13.05 24.61 -22.34
C SER A 462 -11.65 24.99 -21.86
N ASP A 463 -11.46 25.14 -20.55
CA ASP A 463 -10.19 25.58 -19.97
C ASP A 463 -9.12 24.46 -20.01
N PHE A 464 -9.52 23.19 -19.87
CA PHE A 464 -8.62 22.03 -20.01
C PHE A 464 -8.09 21.86 -21.44
N ASN A 465 -8.85 22.32 -22.44
CA ASN A 465 -8.43 22.30 -23.84
C ASN A 465 -7.70 23.57 -24.29
N ASP A 466 -7.54 24.59 -23.45
CA ASP A 466 -6.75 25.78 -23.79
C ASP A 466 -5.25 25.51 -23.62
N LEU A 467 -4.55 25.32 -24.74
CA LEU A 467 -3.09 25.13 -24.79
C LEU A 467 -2.27 26.30 -24.20
N ASN A 468 -2.87 27.48 -24.01
CA ASN A 468 -2.22 28.60 -23.34
C ASN A 468 -2.60 28.71 -21.85
N GLY A 469 -3.51 27.85 -21.38
CA GLY A 469 -3.98 27.77 -20.01
C GLY A 469 -3.06 26.95 -19.11
N THR A 470 -3.41 26.92 -17.82
CA THR A 470 -2.62 26.21 -16.79
C THR A 470 -2.85 24.70 -16.75
N PHE A 471 -3.90 24.21 -17.41
CA PHE A 471 -4.28 22.80 -17.40
C PHE A 471 -3.69 21.99 -18.56
N ALA A 472 -2.97 22.63 -19.49
CA ALA A 472 -2.39 21.98 -20.66
C ALA A 472 -0.86 22.14 -20.69
N ASP A 473 -0.19 22.05 -19.53
CA ASP A 473 1.27 22.18 -19.41
C ASP A 473 2.01 20.91 -19.86
N GLY A 474 2.36 20.82 -21.14
CA GLY A 474 3.21 19.76 -21.68
C GLY A 474 2.66 18.37 -21.35
N GLY A 475 3.53 17.45 -20.91
CA GLY A 475 3.16 16.11 -20.45
C GLY A 475 2.29 16.07 -19.18
N LYS A 476 2.09 17.20 -18.49
CA LYS A 476 1.24 17.33 -17.29
C LYS A 476 -0.20 17.76 -17.59
N TYR A 477 -0.60 17.74 -18.87
CA TYR A 477 -1.94 18.10 -19.28
C TYR A 477 -3.05 17.33 -18.54
N ILE A 478 -4.17 18.01 -18.30
CA ILE A 478 -5.42 17.40 -17.86
C ILE A 478 -6.12 16.80 -19.08
N PHE A 479 -6.47 15.52 -18.97
CA PHE A 479 -7.43 14.88 -19.86
C PHE A 479 -8.76 14.66 -19.15
N ALA A 480 -9.84 14.55 -19.92
CA ALA A 480 -11.17 14.28 -19.39
C ALA A 480 -11.99 13.42 -20.35
N TYR A 481 -12.74 12.48 -19.78
CA TYR A 481 -13.63 11.58 -20.51
C TYR A 481 -14.93 11.42 -19.73
N ASP A 482 -16.04 11.24 -20.44
CA ASP A 482 -17.25 10.71 -19.80
C ASP A 482 -17.17 9.19 -19.64
N TYR A 483 -18.04 8.62 -18.80
CA TYR A 483 -18.06 7.17 -18.56
C TYR A 483 -18.62 6.33 -19.72
N GLU A 484 -19.15 6.98 -20.76
CA GLU A 484 -19.42 6.34 -22.05
C GLU A 484 -18.16 6.26 -22.92
N GLY A 485 -17.08 6.93 -22.52
CA GLY A 485 -15.76 6.98 -23.16
C GLY A 485 -15.62 8.01 -24.27
N ASN A 486 -16.50 9.00 -24.34
CA ASN A 486 -16.33 10.14 -25.24
C ASN A 486 -15.25 11.07 -24.68
N THR A 487 -14.35 11.52 -25.56
CA THR A 487 -13.26 12.44 -25.18
C THR A 487 -13.81 13.84 -24.94
N LEU A 488 -13.68 14.34 -23.72
CA LEU A 488 -14.10 15.70 -23.35
C LEU A 488 -12.92 16.68 -23.46
N ALA A 489 -11.77 16.32 -22.91
CA ALA A 489 -10.55 17.14 -22.98
C ALA A 489 -9.32 16.30 -23.33
N LEU A 490 -8.60 16.74 -24.36
CA LEU A 490 -7.33 16.15 -24.79
C LEU A 490 -6.54 17.22 -25.59
N PRO A 491 -5.95 18.21 -24.90
CA PRO A 491 -5.51 19.48 -25.52
C PRO A 491 -4.49 19.31 -26.65
N TYR A 492 -3.63 18.30 -26.59
CA TYR A 492 -2.60 18.03 -27.58
C TYR A 492 -3.04 17.12 -28.73
N GLN A 493 -4.26 16.58 -28.69
CA GLN A 493 -4.85 15.76 -29.76
C GLN A 493 -6.35 16.12 -29.94
N PRO A 494 -6.66 17.39 -30.29
CA PRO A 494 -8.03 17.91 -30.33
C PRO A 494 -8.91 17.22 -31.38
N GLU A 495 -8.33 16.50 -32.34
CA GLU A 495 -9.06 15.67 -33.31
C GLU A 495 -9.88 14.54 -32.67
N TYR A 496 -9.58 14.17 -31.43
CA TYR A 496 -10.33 13.14 -30.70
C TYR A 496 -11.48 13.69 -29.86
N ILE A 497 -11.62 15.01 -29.71
CA ILE A 497 -12.71 15.59 -28.91
C ILE A 497 -14.07 15.15 -29.49
N GLY A 498 -14.93 14.58 -28.64
CA GLY A 498 -16.22 13.99 -29.00
C GLY A 498 -16.14 12.59 -29.64
N ILE A 499 -14.95 12.02 -29.81
CA ILE A 499 -14.77 10.65 -30.28
C ILE A 499 -14.78 9.69 -29.09
N ASN A 500 -15.56 8.61 -29.23
CA ASN A 500 -15.58 7.50 -28.29
C ASN A 500 -14.30 6.66 -28.41
N ARG A 501 -13.64 6.41 -27.28
CA ARG A 501 -12.35 5.71 -27.21
C ARG A 501 -12.32 4.60 -26.16
N LEU A 502 -13.48 4.03 -25.77
CA LEU A 502 -13.52 2.93 -24.80
C LEU A 502 -12.64 1.74 -25.23
N ASP A 503 -12.65 1.43 -26.52
CA ASP A 503 -11.88 0.33 -27.10
C ASP A 503 -10.41 0.70 -27.43
N LEU A 504 -9.92 1.84 -26.91
CA LEU A 504 -8.53 2.23 -27.12
C LEU A 504 -7.60 1.28 -26.38
N LEU A 505 -6.76 0.60 -27.16
CA LEU A 505 -5.70 -0.24 -26.67
C LEU A 505 -4.36 0.47 -26.79
N ASP A 506 -3.50 0.26 -25.80
CA ASP A 506 -2.08 0.60 -25.93
C ASP A 506 -1.33 -0.43 -26.80
N THR A 507 -0.01 -0.27 -26.94
CA THR A 507 0.87 -1.14 -27.73
C THR A 507 0.74 -2.63 -27.39
N TYR A 508 0.45 -2.96 -26.13
CA TYR A 508 0.40 -4.33 -25.61
C TYR A 508 -1.01 -4.75 -25.18
N GLY A 509 -2.05 -4.08 -25.68
CA GLY A 509 -3.44 -4.49 -25.46
C GLY A 509 -4.04 -4.07 -24.12
N VAL A 510 -3.40 -3.14 -23.38
CA VAL A 510 -4.02 -2.56 -22.18
C VAL A 510 -5.16 -1.64 -22.60
N LYS A 511 -6.37 -1.88 -22.05
CA LYS A 511 -7.55 -1.05 -22.28
C LYS A 511 -7.47 0.24 -21.48
N ILE A 512 -6.92 1.29 -22.09
CA ILE A 512 -6.60 2.56 -21.43
C ILE A 512 -7.84 3.14 -20.73
N LEU A 513 -8.90 3.47 -21.48
CA LEU A 513 -10.08 4.10 -20.89
C LEU A 513 -10.91 3.16 -20.04
N GLY A 514 -10.90 1.86 -20.32
CA GLY A 514 -11.59 0.86 -19.48
C GLY A 514 -11.03 0.89 -18.06
N TRP A 515 -9.70 0.82 -17.94
CA TRP A 515 -9.04 0.80 -16.64
C TRP A 515 -9.09 2.15 -15.93
N GLU A 516 -8.85 3.25 -16.64
CA GLU A 516 -9.01 4.61 -16.09
C GLU A 516 -10.44 4.87 -15.60
N SER A 517 -11.46 4.45 -16.37
CA SER A 517 -12.86 4.62 -15.96
C SER A 517 -13.21 3.78 -14.74
N SER A 518 -12.69 2.54 -14.65
CA SER A 518 -12.88 1.67 -13.49
C SER A 518 -12.28 2.29 -12.23
N ALA A 519 -11.02 2.74 -12.30
CA ALA A 519 -10.35 3.43 -11.21
C ALA A 519 -11.09 4.70 -10.78
N ALA A 520 -11.59 5.51 -11.73
CA ALA A 520 -12.37 6.70 -11.41
C ALA A 520 -13.72 6.37 -10.74
N LYS A 521 -14.43 5.33 -11.18
CA LYS A 521 -15.69 4.88 -10.56
C LYS A 521 -15.51 4.37 -9.13
N SER A 522 -14.32 3.85 -8.81
CA SER A 522 -13.95 3.43 -7.46
C SER A 522 -13.49 4.58 -6.56
N GLY A 523 -13.71 5.85 -6.95
CA GLY A 523 -13.33 7.04 -6.17
C GLY A 523 -12.04 7.71 -6.64
N GLY A 524 -11.39 7.17 -7.67
CA GLY A 524 -10.11 7.63 -8.19
C GLY A 524 -8.95 6.71 -7.82
N GLY A 525 -7.87 6.76 -8.58
CA GLY A 525 -6.74 5.85 -8.39
C GLY A 525 -5.66 5.99 -9.45
N PHE A 526 -4.58 5.24 -9.26
CA PHE A 526 -3.48 5.17 -10.22
C PHE A 526 -3.66 4.03 -11.21
N VAL A 527 -3.22 4.25 -12.45
CA VAL A 527 -3.09 3.21 -13.49
C VAL A 527 -1.83 3.43 -14.32
N TYR A 528 -1.34 2.38 -14.99
CA TYR A 528 -0.26 2.53 -15.97
C TYR A 528 -0.77 2.28 -17.38
N VAL A 529 -0.36 3.13 -18.32
CA VAL A 529 -0.68 2.99 -19.74
C VAL A 529 0.49 3.43 -20.60
N GLN A 530 0.66 2.84 -21.78
CA GLN A 530 1.49 3.47 -22.80
C GLN A 530 0.66 4.49 -23.58
N TYR A 531 1.09 5.75 -23.57
CA TYR A 531 0.36 6.81 -24.25
C TYR A 531 1.30 7.84 -24.87
N PHE A 532 0.79 8.58 -25.84
CA PHE A 532 1.49 9.69 -26.51
C PHE A 532 1.94 10.75 -25.49
N ASP A 533 3.22 11.07 -25.49
CA ASP A 533 3.83 12.15 -24.72
C ASP A 533 3.99 13.40 -25.62
N PRO A 534 3.28 14.51 -25.35
CA PRO A 534 3.36 15.72 -26.18
C PRO A 534 4.72 16.42 -26.11
N ASP A 535 5.52 16.20 -25.05
CA ASP A 535 6.83 16.86 -24.90
C ASP A 535 7.90 16.20 -25.78
N THR A 536 7.73 14.91 -26.08
CA THR A 536 8.71 14.11 -26.83
C THR A 536 8.20 13.68 -28.20
N GLY A 537 6.88 13.61 -28.38
CA GLY A 537 6.22 13.18 -29.61
C GLY A 537 6.15 11.66 -29.78
N GLU A 538 6.48 10.89 -28.75
CA GLU A 538 6.55 9.42 -28.77
C GLU A 538 5.58 8.81 -27.74
N ALA A 539 5.21 7.54 -27.92
CA ALA A 539 4.46 6.81 -26.91
C ALA A 539 5.41 6.35 -25.80
N ARG A 540 5.04 6.53 -24.54
CA ARG A 540 5.83 6.15 -23.35
C ARG A 540 4.93 5.60 -22.26
N LEU A 541 5.51 4.81 -21.36
CA LEU A 541 4.81 4.40 -20.15
C LEU A 541 4.48 5.64 -19.31
N LYS A 542 3.24 5.72 -18.86
CA LYS A 542 2.69 6.82 -18.11
C LYS A 542 2.01 6.27 -16.86
N LEU A 543 2.43 6.73 -15.69
CA LEU A 543 1.66 6.59 -14.46
C LEU A 543 0.58 7.68 -14.47
N CYS A 544 -0.67 7.28 -14.66
CA CYS A 544 -1.82 8.17 -14.59
C CYS A 544 -2.40 8.17 -13.18
N TYR A 545 -2.95 9.30 -12.75
CA TYR A 545 -3.93 9.37 -11.67
C TYR A 545 -5.22 9.94 -12.23
N VAL A 546 -6.35 9.33 -11.90
CA VAL A 546 -7.69 9.73 -12.34
C VAL A 546 -8.57 9.99 -11.13
N SER A 547 -9.51 10.92 -11.26
CA SER A 547 -10.47 11.23 -10.19
C SER A 547 -11.85 11.53 -10.80
N PRO A 548 -12.94 10.96 -10.23
CA PRO A 548 -14.29 11.29 -10.66
C PRO A 548 -14.59 12.76 -10.39
N VAL A 549 -15.22 13.44 -11.35
CA VAL A 549 -15.80 14.76 -11.11
C VAL A 549 -17.18 14.61 -10.50
N ASP A 550 -17.97 13.71 -11.07
CA ASP A 550 -19.32 13.33 -10.66
C ASP A 550 -19.63 11.91 -11.22
N ASP A 551 -20.91 11.54 -11.29
CA ASP A 551 -21.38 10.24 -11.80
C ASP A 551 -21.38 10.13 -13.34
N GLU A 552 -21.04 11.21 -14.07
CA GLU A 552 -21.03 11.25 -15.54
C GLU A 552 -19.62 11.22 -16.14
N TRP A 553 -18.62 11.81 -15.47
CA TRP A 553 -17.28 11.99 -16.07
C TRP A 553 -16.14 12.12 -15.04
N PHE A 554 -14.91 11.96 -15.54
CA PHE A 554 -13.70 12.01 -14.74
C PHE A 554 -12.60 12.84 -15.43
N VAL A 555 -11.62 13.26 -14.63
CA VAL A 555 -10.42 13.96 -15.06
C VAL A 555 -9.18 13.16 -14.67
N GLY A 556 -8.09 13.35 -15.40
CA GLY A 556 -6.81 12.74 -15.06
C GLY A 556 -5.61 13.49 -15.63
N SER A 557 -4.44 13.07 -15.19
CA SER A 557 -3.13 13.50 -15.69
C SER A 557 -2.15 12.34 -15.45
N GLY A 558 -0.91 12.43 -15.93
CA GLY A 558 0.11 11.48 -15.50
C GLY A 558 1.53 12.04 -15.41
N ILE A 559 2.46 11.12 -15.17
CA ILE A 559 3.91 11.28 -15.20
C ILE A 559 4.44 10.25 -16.19
N TYR A 560 5.24 10.69 -17.17
CA TYR A 560 5.88 9.79 -18.14
C TYR A 560 7.21 9.30 -17.59
N THR A 561 7.56 8.04 -17.87
CA THR A 561 8.89 7.53 -17.59
C THR A 561 9.92 8.21 -18.51
N GLU A 562 11.15 8.42 -18.01
CA GLU A 562 12.19 9.11 -18.78
C GLU A 562 12.68 8.32 -20.01
N ARG A 563 12.34 7.01 -20.15
CA ARG A 563 12.71 6.15 -21.29
C ARG A 563 11.70 5.01 -21.60
N LEU A 564 11.68 4.63 -22.88
CA LEU A 564 11.55 3.26 -23.41
C LEU A 564 12.83 2.94 -24.19
#